data_AF-A0A938F5R8-F1
#
_entry.id   AF-A0A938F5R8-F1
#
_cell.length_a   1.000
_cell.length_b   1.000
_cell.length_c   1.000
_cell.angle_alpha   90.00
_cell.angle_beta   90.00
_cell.angle_gamma   90.00
#
_symmetry.space_group_name_H-M   'P 1'
#
loop_
_entity.id
_entity.type
_entity.pdbx_description
1 polymer ?
#
loop_
_entity_poly.entity_id
_entity_poly.type
_entity_poly.pdbx_seq_one_letter_code
_entity_poly.pdbx_strand_id
1 'polypeptide(L)'
;MSSCTLIPLARPTFDVSAAQKFFDSARDLLGEVGATVNGPTSLVMTPEDTASAEANLKSDEKLYILFNASFADASAAVSLLAKVSGDVLLWSVREFGEIGD
;
A
#
# COMPACT_ATOMS: atom_id res chain seq x y z
N MET A 1 7.09 20.42 3.79
CA MET A 1 6.60 19.11 4.27
C MET A 1 6.79 18.11 3.17
N SER A 2 7.28 16.92 3.50
CA SER A 2 7.37 15.80 2.55
C SER A 2 6.00 15.12 2.44
N SER A 3 5.65 14.63 1.27
CA SER A 3 4.41 13.85 1.04
C SER A 3 4.74 12.53 0.35
N CYS A 4 3.88 11.55 0.57
CA CYS A 4 3.92 10.28 -0.15
C CYS A 4 2.50 9.74 -0.33
N THR A 5 2.30 8.94 -1.37
CA THR A 5 1.07 8.17 -1.56
C THR A 5 1.31 6.74 -1.09
N LEU A 6 0.57 6.31 -0.07
CA LEU A 6 0.66 4.95 0.49
C LEU A 6 -0.50 4.11 -0.05
N ILE A 7 -0.19 2.99 -0.70
CA ILE A 7 -1.17 2.09 -1.33
C ILE A 7 -1.10 0.72 -0.66
N PRO A 8 -2.08 0.35 0.18
CA PRO A 8 -2.04 -0.89 0.95
C PRO A 8 -2.65 -2.08 0.21
N LEU A 9 -1.82 -2.92 -0.41
CA LEU A 9 -2.30 -4.16 -1.01
C LEU A 9 -2.47 -5.26 0.04
N ALA A 10 -3.61 -5.96 -0.04
CA ALA A 10 -3.85 -7.19 0.71
C ALA A 10 -4.71 -8.16 -0.10
N ARG A 11 -4.87 -9.39 0.40
CA ARG A 11 -5.72 -10.41 -0.23
C ARG A 11 -6.74 -10.94 0.79
N PRO A 12 -8.03 -11.06 0.43
CA PRO A 12 -9.06 -11.54 1.36
C PRO A 12 -8.86 -12.97 1.87
N THR A 13 -8.00 -13.75 1.20
CA THR A 13 -7.67 -15.13 1.55
C THR A 13 -6.59 -15.25 2.63
N PHE A 14 -5.98 -14.13 3.05
CA PHE A 14 -4.98 -14.06 4.12
C PHE A 14 -5.56 -13.38 5.36
N ASP A 15 -4.75 -13.19 6.41
CA ASP A 15 -5.20 -12.52 7.64
C ASP A 15 -5.41 -11.01 7.41
N VAL A 16 -6.64 -10.65 7.07
CA VAL A 16 -7.08 -9.26 6.84
C VAL A 16 -6.97 -8.40 8.10
N SER A 17 -7.24 -8.99 9.27
CA SER A 17 -7.19 -8.23 10.54
C SER A 17 -5.76 -7.80 10.85
N ALA A 18 -4.81 -8.67 10.56
CA ALA A 18 -3.41 -8.41 10.80
C ALA A 18 -2.81 -7.49 9.71
N ALA A 19 -3.23 -7.64 8.45
CA ALA A 19 -2.93 -6.69 7.37
C ALA A 19 -3.40 -5.26 7.71
N GLN A 20 -4.62 -5.11 8.23
CA GLN A 20 -5.16 -3.81 8.63
C GLN A 20 -4.32 -3.17 9.74
N LYS A 21 -3.96 -3.92 10.78
CA LYS A 21 -3.10 -3.42 11.87
C LYS A 21 -1.76 -2.90 11.38
N PHE A 22 -1.14 -3.60 10.44
CA PHE A 22 0.11 -3.16 9.85
C PHE A 22 -0.04 -1.91 9.00
N PHE A 23 -1.12 -1.83 8.22
CA PHE A 23 -1.40 -0.63 7.44
C PHE A 23 -1.62 0.59 8.32
N ASP A 24 -2.41 0.46 9.40
CA ASP A 24 -2.63 1.53 10.37
C ASP A 24 -1.29 1.98 10.99
N SER A 25 -0.47 1.03 11.43
CA SER A 25 0.85 1.31 12.00
C SER A 25 1.80 1.98 10.99
N ALA A 26 1.74 1.60 9.72
CA ALA A 26 2.56 2.20 8.66
C ALA A 26 2.14 3.65 8.38
N ARG A 27 0.84 3.94 8.39
CA ARG A 27 0.32 5.31 8.26
C ARG A 27 0.75 6.19 9.43
N ASP A 28 0.63 5.67 10.65
CA ASP A 28 1.03 6.38 11.87
C ASP A 28 2.53 6.70 11.83
N LEU A 29 3.38 5.72 11.51
CA LEU A 29 4.83 5.92 11.40
C LEU A 29 5.19 7.00 10.37
N LEU A 30 4.55 6.99 9.19
CA LEU A 30 4.79 8.02 8.17
C LEU A 30 4.35 9.42 8.65
N GLY A 31 3.25 9.50 9.40
CA GLY A 31 2.83 10.74 10.05
C GLY A 31 3.82 11.22 11.10
N GLU A 32 4.34 10.33 11.94
CA GLU A 32 5.32 10.63 13.00
C GLU A 32 6.64 11.17 12.44
N VAL A 33 7.10 10.66 11.28
CA VAL A 33 8.28 11.21 10.58
C VAL A 33 8.00 12.51 9.82
N GLY A 34 6.78 13.05 9.93
CA GLY A 34 6.39 14.35 9.40
C GLY A 34 5.95 14.33 7.93
N ALA A 35 5.58 13.18 7.38
CA ALA A 35 5.05 13.06 6.03
C ALA A 35 3.53 13.28 5.98
N THR A 36 3.06 13.98 4.96
CA THR A 36 1.64 13.97 4.59
C THR A 36 1.34 12.68 3.81
N VAL A 37 0.49 11.82 4.38
CA VAL A 37 0.16 10.51 3.79
C VAL A 37 -1.12 10.58 2.95
N ASN A 38 -0.96 10.52 1.63
CA ASN A 38 -2.05 10.45 0.65
C ASN A 38 -2.36 8.99 0.28
N GLY A 39 -3.40 8.78 -0.53
CA GLY A 39 -3.81 7.47 -1.04
C GLY A 39 -5.01 6.86 -0.30
N PRO A 40 -5.34 5.59 -0.58
CA PRO A 40 -6.45 4.88 0.06
C PRO A 40 -6.34 4.89 1.59
N THR A 41 -7.50 4.93 2.26
CA THR A 41 -7.62 4.82 3.73
C THR A 41 -8.08 3.43 4.18
N SER A 42 -8.27 2.51 3.23
CA SER A 42 -8.63 1.11 3.43
C SER A 42 -7.72 0.21 2.61
N LEU A 43 -7.62 -1.06 3.00
CA LEU A 43 -6.91 -2.08 2.21
C LEU A 43 -7.49 -2.17 0.80
N VAL A 44 -6.61 -2.29 -0.19
CA VAL A 44 -6.92 -2.56 -1.59
C VAL A 44 -6.83 -4.08 -1.78
N MET A 45 -7.98 -4.73 -1.92
CA MET A 45 -8.08 -6.19 -1.91
C MET A 45 -8.75 -6.79 -3.15
N THR A 46 -9.47 -5.97 -3.89
CA THR A 46 -10.25 -6.35 -5.07
C THR A 46 -9.81 -5.57 -6.31
N PRO A 47 -10.16 -6.06 -7.52
CA PRO A 47 -10.00 -5.29 -8.74
C PRO A 47 -10.71 -3.93 -8.68
N GLU A 48 -11.88 -3.87 -8.06
CA GLU A 48 -12.65 -2.64 -7.87
C GLU A 48 -11.92 -1.64 -6.97
N ASP A 49 -11.33 -2.12 -5.87
CA ASP A 49 -10.49 -1.29 -5.01
C ASP A 49 -9.27 -0.75 -5.77
N THR A 50 -8.68 -1.58 -6.63
CA THR A 50 -7.51 -1.21 -7.45
C THR A 50 -7.88 -0.11 -8.44
N ALA A 51 -9.01 -0.25 -9.14
CA ALA A 51 -9.51 0.76 -10.07
C ALA A 51 -9.88 2.07 -9.34
N SER A 52 -10.49 1.97 -8.16
CA SER A 52 -10.79 3.12 -7.31
C SER A 52 -9.52 3.83 -6.85
N ALA A 53 -8.51 3.08 -6.40
CA ALA A 53 -7.22 3.63 -6.02
C ALA A 53 -6.56 4.33 -7.21
N GLU A 54 -6.47 3.68 -8.38
CA GLU A 54 -5.89 4.25 -9.61
C GLU A 54 -6.57 5.58 -10.00
N ALA A 55 -7.90 5.64 -9.95
CA ALA A 55 -8.66 6.85 -10.29
C ALA A 55 -8.43 8.02 -9.33
N ASN A 56 -7.98 7.74 -8.10
CA ASN A 56 -7.74 8.74 -7.06
C ASN A 56 -6.24 8.95 -6.78
N LEU A 57 -5.34 8.32 -7.54
CA LEU A 57 -3.91 8.54 -7.40
C LEU A 57 -3.55 9.97 -7.81
N LYS A 58 -2.78 10.62 -6.95
CA LYS A 58 -2.21 11.92 -7.22
C LYS A 58 -1.01 11.76 -8.17
N SER A 59 -1.17 12.14 -9.44
CA SER A 59 -0.17 11.90 -10.50
C SER A 59 1.14 12.67 -10.36
N ASP A 60 1.17 13.73 -9.55
CA ASP A 60 2.35 14.56 -9.26
C ASP A 60 3.03 14.21 -7.92
N GLU A 61 2.65 13.11 -7.27
CA GLU A 61 3.35 12.64 -6.08
C GLU A 61 4.79 12.22 -6.41
N LYS A 62 5.74 12.59 -5.54
CA LYS A 62 7.16 12.26 -5.74
C LYS A 62 7.53 10.85 -5.29
N LEU A 63 6.79 10.29 -4.33
CA LEU A 63 7.03 8.98 -3.76
C LEU A 63 5.71 8.21 -3.61
N TYR A 64 5.65 7.06 -4.28
CA TYR A 64 4.59 6.08 -4.14
C TYR A 64 5.12 4.90 -3.34
N ILE A 65 4.45 4.58 -2.25
CA ILE A 65 4.78 3.45 -1.39
C ILE A 65 3.74 2.37 -1.64
N LEU A 66 4.15 1.29 -2.30
CA LEU A 66 3.35 0.09 -2.40
C LEU A 66 3.55 -0.72 -1.12
N PHE A 67 2.53 -0.74 -0.27
CA PHE A 67 2.58 -1.42 1.01
C PHE A 67 1.89 -2.78 0.91
N ASN A 68 2.68 -3.86 0.88
CA ASN A 68 2.14 -5.21 0.91
C ASN A 68 1.84 -5.58 2.36
N ALA A 69 0.59 -5.32 2.78
CA ALA A 69 0.09 -5.63 4.11
C ALA A 69 -0.20 -7.14 4.30
N SER A 70 -0.46 -7.84 3.20
CA SER A 70 -0.38 -9.29 3.08
C SER A 70 0.25 -9.65 1.73
N PHE A 71 0.34 -10.95 1.40
CA PHE A 71 0.64 -11.34 0.02
C PHE A 71 -0.37 -10.71 -0.95
N ALA A 72 0.12 -10.17 -2.06
CA ALA A 72 -0.66 -9.63 -3.18
C ALA A 72 0.07 -9.91 -4.49
N ASP A 73 -0.68 -10.15 -5.57
CA ASP A 73 -0.10 -10.41 -6.87
C ASP A 73 0.40 -9.12 -7.55
N ALA A 74 1.36 -9.28 -8.46
CA ALA A 74 2.01 -8.16 -9.13
C ALA A 74 1.08 -7.39 -10.09
N SER A 75 -0.09 -7.92 -10.45
CA SER A 75 -0.95 -7.28 -11.45
C SER A 75 -1.55 -5.97 -10.91
N ALA A 76 -1.97 -5.95 -9.64
CA ALA A 76 -2.43 -4.73 -8.97
C ALA A 76 -1.31 -3.67 -8.92
N ALA A 77 -0.10 -4.08 -8.54
CA ALA A 77 1.08 -3.21 -8.50
C ALA A 77 1.37 -2.55 -9.86
N VAL A 78 1.34 -3.35 -10.93
CA VAL A 78 1.57 -2.87 -12.29
C VAL A 78 0.47 -1.90 -12.73
N SER A 79 -0.80 -2.21 -12.47
CA SER A 79 -1.93 -1.32 -12.83
C SER A 79 -1.79 0.06 -12.19
N LEU A 80 -1.47 0.08 -10.89
CA LEU A 80 -1.40 1.31 -10.10
C LEU A 80 -0.17 2.16 -10.43
N LEU A 81 0.98 1.53 -10.73
CA LEU A 81 2.27 2.22 -10.71
C LEU A 81 2.98 2.28 -12.07
N ALA A 82 2.53 1.56 -13.10
CA ALA A 82 3.24 1.54 -14.39
C ALA A 82 3.32 2.91 -15.10
N LYS A 83 2.47 3.87 -14.72
CA LYS A 83 2.37 5.19 -15.36
C LYS A 83 2.75 6.36 -14.45
N VAL A 84 3.13 6.09 -13.20
CA VAL A 84 3.52 7.15 -12.28
C VAL A 84 4.91 7.67 -12.64
N SER A 85 5.13 8.97 -12.42
CA SER A 85 6.41 9.62 -12.71
C SER A 85 7.33 9.75 -11.49
N GLY A 86 6.80 9.48 -10.28
CA GLY A 86 7.55 9.52 -9.03
C GLY A 86 8.28 8.22 -8.71
N ASP A 87 9.11 8.27 -7.67
CA ASP A 87 9.83 7.10 -7.16
C ASP A 87 8.85 6.08 -6.58
N VAL A 88 9.15 4.79 -6.76
CA VAL A 88 8.35 3.69 -6.23
C VAL A 88 9.15 2.94 -5.16
N LEU A 89 8.60 2.85 -3.96
CA LEU A 89 9.09 2.02 -2.87
C LEU A 89 8.14 0.85 -2.64
N LEU A 90 8.65 -0.37 -2.72
CA LEU A 90 7.94 -1.56 -2.23
C LEU A 90 8.29 -1.78 -0.75
N TRP A 91 7.27 -1.73 0.11
CA TRP A 91 7.39 -2.03 1.54
C TRP A 91 6.51 -3.23 1.87
N SER A 92 7.14 -4.38 2.07
CA SER A 92 6.45 -5.62 2.45
C SER A 92 6.60 -5.90 3.93
N VAL A 93 5.50 -6.25 4.59
CA VAL A 93 5.55 -6.78 5.95
C VAL A 93 5.97 -8.25 5.93
N ARG A 94 6.55 -8.70 7.03
CA ARG A 94 6.84 -10.12 7.22
C ARG A 94 5.52 -10.85 7.46
N GLU A 95 5.30 -11.95 6.75
CA GLU A 95 4.13 -12.79 6.95
C GLU A 95 4.10 -13.39 8.37
N PHE A 96 2.89 -13.60 8.88
CA PHE A 96 2.67 -14.17 10.21
C PHE A 96 2.89 -15.68 10.18
N GLY A 97 3.57 -16.20 11.20
CA GLY A 97 3.84 -17.63 11.35
C GLY A 97 5.30 -17.92 11.69
N GLU A 98 5.59 -19.17 12.06
CA GLU A 98 6.98 -19.61 12.16
C GLU A 98 7.61 -19.70 10.77
N ILE A 99 8.94 -19.53 10.70
CA ILE A 99 9.66 -19.67 9.43
C ILE A 99 9.73 -21.16 9.10
N GLY A 100 9.03 -21.60 8.05
CA GLY A 100 9.29 -22.89 7.40
C GLY A 100 8.30 -24.02 7.64
N ASP A 101 6.99 -23.74 7.65
CA ASP A 101 5.95 -24.75 7.43
C ASP A 101 5.52 -24.81 5.95
#